data_AF-A0A430KRL6-F1
#
_entry.id   AF-A0A430KRL6-F1
#
_cell.length_a   1.000
_cell.length_b   1.000
_cell.length_c   1.000
_cell.angle_alpha   90.00
_cell.angle_beta   90.00
_cell.angle_gamma   90.00
#
_symmetry.space_group_name_H-M   'P 1'
#
loop_
_entity.id
_entity.type
_entity.pdbx_description
1 polymer ?
#
loop_
_entity_poly.entity_id
_entity_poly.type
_entity_poly.pdbx_seq_one_letter_code
_entity_poly.pdbx_strand_id
1 'polypeptide(L)'
;MKSKQESYFKDTPLTRFLTKAINESHKSQVTIAEEAGFSSINMISMIKSGRTNLPISRIDHLSEALDIEPTQLFELALQQYFPEVWSLITKYYTYK
;
A
#
# COMPACT_ATOMS: atom_id res chain seq x y z
N MET A 1 -9.37 26.06 -11.60
CA MET A 1 -8.10 25.66 -10.93
C MET A 1 -8.41 24.45 -10.07
N LYS A 2 -7.90 23.27 -10.40
CA LYS A 2 -8.23 22.01 -9.69
C LYS A 2 -7.70 22.09 -8.26
N SER A 3 -8.60 21.86 -7.30
CA SER A 3 -8.35 21.86 -5.86
C SER A 3 -7.15 20.97 -5.51
N LYS A 4 -6.21 21.56 -4.78
CA LYS A 4 -5.08 20.91 -4.12
C LYS A 4 -5.65 19.81 -3.22
N GLN A 5 -5.74 18.57 -3.70
CA GLN A 5 -6.10 17.42 -2.87
C GLN A 5 -4.98 17.27 -1.83
N GLU A 6 -5.27 17.69 -0.60
CA GLU A 6 -4.43 17.40 0.54
C GLU A 6 -4.24 15.87 0.62
N SER A 7 -3.01 15.43 0.83
CA SER A 7 -2.68 14.01 0.91
C SER A 7 -3.36 13.43 2.15
N TYR A 8 -4.45 12.70 1.96
CA TYR A 8 -5.29 12.17 3.05
C TYR A 8 -4.58 11.10 3.90
N PHE A 9 -3.56 10.43 3.37
CA PHE A 9 -2.87 9.32 4.04
C PHE A 9 -1.36 9.52 4.08
N LYS A 10 -0.91 10.77 4.25
CA LYS A 10 0.51 11.07 4.38
C LYS A 10 1.06 10.46 5.68
N ASP A 11 2.18 9.76 5.57
CA ASP A 11 2.93 9.23 6.72
C ASP A 11 2.12 8.26 7.60
N THR A 12 1.32 7.41 6.97
CA THR A 12 0.74 6.22 7.62
C THR A 12 1.76 5.08 7.71
N PRO A 13 1.54 4.08 8.59
CA PRO A 13 2.36 2.87 8.63
C PRO A 13 2.54 2.21 7.25
N LEU A 14 1.48 2.11 6.45
CA LEU A 14 1.53 1.59 5.09
C LEU A 14 2.46 2.41 4.19
N THR A 15 2.31 3.73 4.18
CA THR A 15 3.15 4.59 3.30
C THR A 15 4.63 4.55 3.66
N ARG A 16 4.97 4.51 4.97
CA ARG A 16 6.34 4.35 5.43
C ARG A 16 6.91 2.98 5.05
N PHE A 17 6.13 1.93 5.27
CA PHE A 17 6.49 0.56 4.95
C PHE A 17 6.79 0.41 3.45
N LEU A 18 5.86 0.84 2.59
CA LEU A 18 6.05 0.79 1.13
C LEU A 18 7.21 1.67 0.68
N THR A 19 7.38 2.87 1.24
CA THR A 19 8.51 3.74 0.90
C THR A 19 9.84 3.04 1.17
N LYS A 20 9.96 2.37 2.32
CA LYS A 20 11.14 1.60 2.68
C LYS A 20 11.35 0.43 1.69
N ALA A 21 10.34 -0.40 1.48
CA ALA A 21 10.47 -1.58 0.62
C ALA A 21 10.76 -1.23 -0.85
N ILE A 22 10.14 -0.17 -1.38
CA ILE A 22 10.45 0.34 -2.73
C ILE A 22 11.93 0.75 -2.83
N ASN A 23 12.46 1.45 -1.83
CA ASN A 23 13.87 1.86 -1.83
C ASN A 23 14.83 0.67 -1.72
N GLU A 24 14.46 -0.37 -0.95
CA GLU A 24 15.25 -1.59 -0.76
C GLU A 24 15.21 -2.52 -1.98
N SER A 25 14.14 -2.48 -2.78
CA SER A 25 14.00 -3.32 -3.98
C SER A 25 15.01 -3.02 -5.09
N HIS A 26 15.63 -1.83 -5.06
CA HIS A 26 16.48 -1.27 -6.13
C HIS A 26 15.80 -1.22 -7.53
N LYS A 27 14.49 -1.47 -7.62
CA LYS A 27 13.70 -1.37 -8.85
C LYS A 27 13.21 0.07 -9.07
N SER A 28 12.98 0.43 -10.33
CA SER A 28 12.34 1.71 -10.64
C SER A 28 10.85 1.66 -10.28
N GLN A 29 10.26 2.80 -9.88
CA GLN A 29 8.82 2.86 -9.59
C GLN A 29 7.95 2.52 -10.79
N VAL A 30 8.44 2.75 -12.02
CA VAL A 30 7.75 2.37 -13.27
C VAL A 30 7.71 0.86 -13.39
N THR A 31 8.85 0.21 -13.21
CA THR A 31 8.98 -1.26 -13.24
C THR A 31 8.08 -1.91 -12.19
N ILE A 32 8.09 -1.39 -10.96
CA ILE A 32 7.20 -1.89 -9.89
C ILE A 32 5.74 -1.69 -10.27
N ALA A 33 5.39 -0.56 -10.89
CA ALA A 33 4.00 -0.30 -11.31
C ALA A 33 3.51 -1.29 -12.37
N GLU A 34 4.38 -1.62 -13.33
CA GLU A 34 4.11 -2.58 -14.40
C GLU A 34 3.99 -4.01 -13.85
N GLU A 35 4.96 -4.46 -13.05
CA GLU A 35 4.95 -5.77 -12.39
C GLU A 35 3.72 -5.95 -11.49
N ALA A 36 3.35 -4.91 -10.74
CA ALA A 36 2.17 -4.93 -9.88
C ALA A 36 0.84 -4.76 -10.66
N GLY A 37 0.86 -4.62 -11.99
CA GLY A 37 -0.34 -4.55 -12.82
C GLY A 37 -1.16 -3.27 -12.61
N PHE A 38 -0.51 -2.15 -12.33
CA PHE A 38 -1.16 -0.85 -12.25
C PHE A 38 -1.34 -0.23 -13.64
N SER A 39 -2.55 0.23 -13.94
CA SER A 39 -2.84 0.93 -15.22
C SER A 39 -2.10 2.25 -15.36
N SER A 40 -1.69 2.87 -14.24
CA SER A 40 -0.99 4.15 -14.23
C SER A 40 0.40 4.00 -13.61
N ILE A 41 1.39 4.45 -14.36
CA ILE A 41 2.82 4.43 -13.98
C ILE A 41 3.08 5.24 -12.70
N ASN A 42 2.29 6.28 -12.44
CA ASN A 42 2.46 7.13 -11.25
C ASN A 42 1.83 6.56 -9.98
N MET A 43 1.17 5.38 -10.04
CA MET A 43 0.41 4.84 -8.92
C MET A 43 1.29 4.62 -7.68
N ILE A 44 2.48 4.04 -7.85
CA ILE A 44 3.44 3.82 -6.76
C ILE A 44 3.80 5.13 -6.05
N SER A 45 4.00 6.21 -6.82
CA SER A 45 4.29 7.54 -6.27
C SER A 45 3.10 8.14 -5.53
N MET A 46 1.88 7.91 -6.01
CA MET A 46 0.67 8.38 -5.33
C MET A 46 0.42 7.62 -4.03
N ILE A 47 0.63 6.30 -4.01
CA ILE A 47 0.47 5.47 -2.81
C ILE A 47 1.50 5.87 -1.76
N LYS A 48 2.80 5.90 -2.11
CA LYS A 48 3.87 6.24 -1.15
C LYS A 48 3.73 7.65 -0.56
N SER A 49 3.15 8.58 -1.33
CA SER A 49 2.94 9.97 -0.87
C SER A 49 1.62 10.16 -0.11
N GLY A 50 0.80 9.12 0.02
CA GLY A 50 -0.48 9.16 0.73
C GLY A 50 -1.61 9.83 -0.06
N ARG A 51 -1.41 10.11 -1.36
CA ARG A 51 -2.44 10.73 -2.21
C ARG A 51 -3.55 9.76 -2.59
N THR A 52 -3.27 8.46 -2.55
CA THR A 52 -4.26 7.40 -2.76
C THR A 52 -3.95 6.22 -1.85
N ASN A 53 -4.97 5.45 -1.51
CA ASN A 53 -4.77 4.16 -0.85
C ASN A 53 -4.23 3.12 -1.85
N LEU A 54 -3.57 2.09 -1.31
CA LEU A 54 -3.24 0.89 -2.06
C LEU A 54 -4.53 0.11 -2.38
N PRO A 55 -4.84 -0.22 -3.64
CA PRO A 55 -5.98 -1.08 -3.95
C PRO A 55 -5.79 -2.49 -3.35
N ILE A 56 -6.76 -2.98 -2.59
CA ILE A 56 -6.70 -4.33 -1.97
C ILE A 56 -6.50 -5.42 -3.03
N SER A 57 -7.13 -5.28 -4.20
CA SER A 57 -7.01 -6.20 -5.34
C SER A 57 -5.62 -6.21 -6.01
N ARG A 58 -4.65 -5.44 -5.50
CA ARG A 58 -3.28 -5.34 -6.02
C ARG A 58 -2.24 -5.80 -5.03
N ILE A 59 -2.65 -6.27 -3.85
CA ILE A 59 -1.74 -6.69 -2.79
C ILE A 59 -0.84 -7.82 -3.27
N ASP A 60 -1.40 -8.91 -3.79
CA ASP A 60 -0.61 -10.08 -4.20
C ASP A 60 0.45 -9.72 -5.24
N HIS A 61 0.06 -8.98 -6.28
CA HIS A 61 0.98 -8.60 -7.36
C HIS A 61 2.04 -7.60 -6.89
N LEU A 62 1.69 -6.67 -5.99
CA LEU A 62 2.65 -5.73 -5.43
C LEU A 62 3.62 -6.43 -4.47
N SER A 63 3.13 -7.41 -3.72
CA SER A 63 3.93 -8.27 -2.86
C SER A 63 4.95 -9.08 -3.66
N GLU A 64 4.54 -9.69 -4.77
CA GLU A 64 5.46 -10.37 -5.69
C GLU A 64 6.48 -9.40 -6.29
N ALA A 65 6.04 -8.21 -6.73
CA ALA A 65 6.93 -7.21 -7.33
C ALA A 65 8.00 -6.69 -6.35
N LEU A 66 7.69 -6.64 -5.05
CA LEU A 66 8.59 -6.11 -4.02
C LEU A 66 9.22 -7.18 -3.13
N ASP A 67 8.93 -8.47 -3.35
CA ASP A 67 9.36 -9.60 -2.50
C ASP A 67 8.96 -9.40 -1.03
N ILE A 68 7.68 -9.09 -0.80
CA ILE A 68 7.11 -8.82 0.53
C ILE A 68 5.98 -9.80 0.83
N GLU A 69 5.93 -10.28 2.07
CA GLU A 69 4.81 -11.07 2.58
C GLU A 69 3.44 -10.37 2.38
N PRO A 70 2.50 -10.96 1.62
CA PRO A 70 1.22 -10.33 1.30
C PRO A 70 0.34 -10.09 2.51
N THR A 71 0.43 -10.94 3.53
CA THR A 71 -0.29 -10.76 4.79
C THR A 71 0.08 -9.42 5.43
N GLN A 72 1.38 -9.10 5.53
CA GLN A 72 1.83 -7.83 6.13
C GLN A 72 1.26 -6.61 5.40
N LEU A 73 1.24 -6.68 4.07
CA LEU A 73 0.75 -5.62 3.20
C LEU A 73 -0.78 -5.46 3.30
N PHE A 74 -1.50 -6.58 3.41
CA PHE A 74 -2.94 -6.63 3.63
C PHE A 74 -3.36 -6.07 4.98
N GLU A 75 -2.66 -6.42 6.06
CA GLU A 75 -2.94 -5.88 7.40
C GLU A 75 -2.81 -4.36 7.44
N LEU A 76 -1.72 -3.82 6.88
CA LEU A 76 -1.47 -2.39 6.81
C LEU A 76 -2.52 -1.68 5.95
N ALA A 77 -2.95 -2.29 4.84
CA ALA A 77 -4.03 -1.76 4.02
C ALA A 77 -5.36 -1.76 4.77
N LEU A 78 -5.75 -2.87 5.40
CA LEU A 78 -7.01 -2.96 6.18
C LEU A 78 -7.05 -1.97 7.33
N GLN A 79 -5.94 -1.80 8.07
CA GLN A 79 -5.83 -0.79 9.12
C GLN A 79 -6.14 0.62 8.59
N GLN A 80 -5.71 0.92 7.36
CA GLN A 80 -5.91 2.23 6.74
C GLN A 80 -7.32 2.42 6.17
N TYR A 81 -7.92 1.38 5.55
CA TYR A 81 -9.28 1.48 5.00
C TYR A 81 -10.37 1.34 6.06
N PHE A 82 -10.21 0.39 6.98
CA PHE A 82 -11.25 -0.07 7.88
C PHE A 82 -10.69 -0.32 9.29
N PRO A 83 -10.24 0.74 10.00
CA PRO A 83 -9.60 0.59 11.32
C PRO A 83 -10.49 -0.12 12.35
N GLU A 84 -11.80 0.14 12.34
CA GLU A 84 -12.76 -0.53 13.23
C GLU A 84 -12.90 -2.03 12.89
N VAL A 85 -12.99 -2.37 11.61
CA VAL A 85 -13.06 -3.77 11.17
C VAL A 85 -11.78 -4.50 11.54
N TRP A 86 -10.61 -3.88 11.33
CA TRP A 86 -9.34 -4.45 11.74
C TRP A 86 -9.27 -4.69 13.27
N SER A 87 -9.79 -3.77 14.07
CA SER A 87 -9.87 -3.95 15.53
C SER A 87 -10.76 -5.14 15.91
N LEU A 88 -11.89 -5.35 15.22
CA LEU A 88 -12.74 -6.51 15.45
C LEU A 88 -12.10 -7.81 14.97
N ILE A 89 -11.41 -7.80 13.82
CA ILE A 89 -10.67 -8.96 13.30
C ILE A 89 -9.62 -9.38 14.31
N THR A 90 -8.76 -8.46 14.75
CA THR A 90 -7.71 -8.76 15.74
C THR A 90 -8.28 -9.21 17.09
N LYS A 91 -9.45 -8.70 17.49
CA LYS A 91 -10.14 -9.10 18.72
C LYS A 91 -10.75 -10.51 18.65
N TYR A 92 -11.40 -10.87 17.54
CA TYR A 92 -12.19 -12.12 17.46
C TYR A 92 -11.49 -13.24 16.66
N TYR A 93 -10.63 -12.87 15.72
CA TYR A 93 -9.86 -13.77 14.87
C TYR A 93 -8.38 -13.60 15.20
N THR A 94 -7.99 -14.08 16.38
CA THR A 94 -6.58 -14.19 16.74
C THR A 94 -5.93 -15.19 15.78
N TYR A 95 -5.06 -14.73 14.88
CA TYR A 95 -4.15 -15.60 14.14
C TYR A 95 -3.27 -16.33 15.18
N LYS A 96 -3.54 -17.62 15.38
CA LYS A 96 -2.66 -18.52 16.13
C LYS A 96 -1.53 -18.99 15.23
#